data_AF-A0A3M1QTB9-F1
#
_entry.id   AF-A0A3M1QTB9-F1
#
_cell.length_a   1.000
_cell.length_b   1.000
_cell.length_c   1.000
_cell.angle_alpha   90.00
_cell.angle_beta   90.00
_cell.angle_gamma   90.00
#
_symmetry.space_group_name_H-M   'P 1'
#
loop_
_entity.id
_entity.type
_entity.pdbx_description
1 polymer ?
#
loop_
_entity_poly.entity_id
_entity_poly.type
_entity_poly.pdbx_seq_one_letter_code
_entity_poly.pdbx_strand_id
1 'polypeptide(L)'
;MSTDVSSGDRILESEFDAGRLPAAPVCPVDRIPSRQRNRLFVQIILVGGLNFAAFTVTYAIIGGDAPNGHSEIVQTPEGPQVAYYVRGHFLRTLDGKERRVSRALWIYSYLHSITLPLTSGAMIISMLMLARPHILATMRDGRTRGPRLVLGGAVAVGAFSLFVATLFTWGFLTELDGR
;
A
#
# COMPACT_ATOMS: atom_id res chain seq x y z
N MET A 1 59.16 48.77 21.25
CA MET A 1 59.29 47.31 21.40
C MET A 1 57.93 46.73 21.02
N SER A 2 57.79 46.39 19.75
CA SER A 2 56.54 46.01 19.09
C SER A 2 56.63 44.53 18.77
N THR A 3 55.74 43.70 19.33
CA THR A 3 55.68 42.27 19.03
C THR A 3 54.62 42.02 17.97
N ASP A 4 55.10 41.69 16.78
CA ASP A 4 54.38 41.07 15.68
C ASP A 4 53.73 39.77 16.15
N VAL A 5 52.40 39.73 16.19
CA VAL A 5 51.60 38.51 16.28
C VAL A 5 50.93 38.37 14.91
N SER A 6 51.70 37.90 13.93
CA SER A 6 51.24 37.72 12.57
C SER A 6 51.74 36.38 12.02
N SER A 7 50.83 35.68 11.36
CA SER A 7 51.08 34.62 10.36
C SER A 7 51.02 33.15 10.79
N GLY A 8 50.93 32.80 12.08
CA GLY A 8 50.84 31.39 12.51
C GLY A 8 49.43 30.78 12.51
N ASP A 9 48.44 31.53 13.00
CA ASP A 9 47.10 30.99 13.30
C ASP A 9 46.14 30.92 12.10
N ARG A 10 46.45 31.58 10.97
CA ARG A 10 45.55 31.58 9.81
C ARG A 10 45.66 30.35 8.90
N ILE A 11 46.65 29.48 9.10
CA ILE A 11 46.85 28.31 8.23
C ILE A 11 46.06 27.09 8.74
N LEU A 12 45.63 27.08 10.01
CA LEU A 12 44.86 25.95 10.57
C LEU A 12 43.34 26.06 10.36
N GLU A 13 42.81 27.22 9.98
CA GLU A 13 41.39 27.37 9.67
C GLU A 13 41.03 27.02 8.21
N SER A 14 42.01 26.92 7.29
CA SER A 14 41.73 26.64 5.87
C SER A 14 41.69 25.15 5.51
N GLU A 15 42.00 24.24 6.44
CA GLU A 15 42.06 22.79 6.18
C GLU A 15 40.94 21.99 6.87
N PHE A 16 40.01 22.68 7.53
CA PHE A 16 38.79 22.08 8.09
C PHE A 16 37.54 22.37 7.24
N ASP A 17 37.71 22.54 5.92
CA ASP A 17 36.61 22.29 4.97
C ASP A 17 36.48 20.78 4.77
N ALA A 18 36.22 20.10 5.89
CA ALA A 18 35.91 18.69 5.98
C ALA A 18 34.72 18.47 5.03
N GLY A 19 35.02 17.79 3.91
CA GLY A 19 34.10 17.57 2.81
C GLY A 19 32.69 17.34 3.31
N ARG A 20 31.83 18.35 3.12
CA ARG A 20 30.39 18.16 3.17
C ARG A 20 30.08 17.16 2.09
N LEU A 21 30.07 15.88 2.47
CA LEU A 21 29.40 14.83 1.72
C LEU A 21 28.04 15.42 1.34
N PRO A 22 27.67 15.45 0.04
CA PRO A 22 26.43 16.07 -0.39
C PRO A 22 25.32 15.51 0.48
N ALA A 23 24.63 16.40 1.21
CA ALA A 23 23.59 16.03 2.14
C ALA A 23 22.68 15.03 1.42
N ALA A 24 22.66 13.79 1.91
CA ALA A 24 21.90 12.73 1.24
C ALA A 24 20.48 13.25 1.01
N PRO A 25 19.89 13.03 -0.18
CA PRO A 25 18.60 13.61 -0.53
C PRO A 25 17.59 13.33 0.58
N VAL A 26 17.12 14.39 1.23
CA VAL A 26 16.20 14.31 2.36
C VAL A 26 14.93 13.65 1.82
N CYS A 27 14.57 12.49 2.39
CA CYS A 27 13.36 11.80 1.99
C CYS A 27 12.18 12.76 2.21
N PRO A 28 11.21 12.90 1.27
CA PRO A 28 10.09 13.83 1.42
C PRO A 28 9.33 13.67 2.75
N VAL A 29 9.28 12.44 3.27
CA VAL A 29 8.66 12.06 4.55
C VAL A 29 9.37 12.65 5.78
N ASP A 30 10.65 13.01 5.66
CA ASP A 30 11.43 13.61 6.75
C ASP A 30 11.15 15.11 6.95
N ARG A 31 10.36 15.72 6.05
CA ARG A 31 9.90 17.11 6.19
C ARG A 31 8.80 17.28 7.24
N ILE A 32 8.17 16.18 7.66
CA ILE A 32 7.06 16.18 8.62
C ILE A 32 7.63 15.89 10.02
N PRO A 33 7.20 16.63 11.07
CA PRO A 33 7.58 16.33 12.45
C PRO A 33 7.31 14.87 12.82
N SER A 34 8.28 14.22 13.48
CA SER A 34 8.27 12.76 13.73
C SER A 34 7.02 12.27 14.46
N ARG A 35 6.51 13.04 15.44
CA ARG A 35 5.26 12.72 16.16
C ARG A 35 4.03 12.74 15.25
N GLN A 36 3.92 13.75 14.38
CA GLN A 36 2.80 13.87 13.45
C GLN A 36 2.86 12.77 12.38
N ARG A 37 4.05 12.49 11.85
CA ARG A 37 4.30 11.40 10.91
C ARG A 37 3.90 10.04 11.49
N ASN A 38 4.34 9.73 12.70
CA ASN A 38 4.04 8.44 13.32
C ASN A 38 2.54 8.30 13.60
N ARG A 39 1.87 9.38 14.05
CA ARG A 39 0.42 9.40 14.23
C ARG A 39 -0.32 9.12 12.91
N LEU A 40 0.11 9.74 11.82
CA LEU A 40 -0.47 9.52 10.49
C LEU A 40 -0.31 8.06 10.04
N PHE A 41 0.88 7.47 10.16
CA PHE A 41 1.10 6.07 9.80
C PHE A 41 0.28 5.10 10.64
N VAL A 42 0.16 5.34 11.95
CA VAL A 42 -0.70 4.53 12.81
C VAL A 42 -2.17 4.66 12.39
N GLN A 43 -2.64 5.87 12.04
CA GLN A 43 -4.00 6.06 11.54
C GLN A 43 -4.25 5.30 10.24
N ILE A 44 -3.30 5.33 9.28
CA ILE A 44 -3.40 4.57 8.03
C ILE A 44 -3.46 3.06 8.32
N ILE A 45 -2.63 2.57 9.26
CA ILE A 45 -2.64 1.17 9.67
C ILE A 45 -4.00 0.78 10.26
N LEU A 46 -4.58 1.61 11.13
CA LEU A 46 -5.88 1.35 11.75
C LEU A 46 -7.01 1.37 10.72
N VAL A 47 -7.04 2.35 9.81
CA VAL A 47 -8.06 2.44 8.75
C VAL A 47 -7.95 1.24 7.81
N GLY A 48 -6.75 0.88 7.37
CA GLY A 48 -6.55 -0.29 6.52
C GLY A 48 -6.91 -1.59 7.22
N GLY A 49 -6.57 -1.73 8.50
CA GLY A 49 -6.94 -2.89 9.31
C GLY A 49 -8.46 -3.02 9.48
N LEU A 50 -9.16 -1.91 9.70
CA LEU A 50 -10.62 -1.89 9.75
C LEU A 50 -11.25 -2.24 8.41
N ASN A 51 -10.69 -1.74 7.29
CA ASN A 51 -11.13 -2.11 5.94
C ASN A 51 -10.99 -3.62 5.70
N PHE A 52 -9.83 -4.19 6.04
CA PHE A 52 -9.58 -5.62 5.93
C PHE A 52 -10.52 -6.46 6.81
N ALA A 53 -10.79 -6.02 8.05
CA ALA A 53 -11.75 -6.68 8.93
C ALA A 53 -13.18 -6.63 8.37
N ALA A 54 -13.60 -5.47 7.85
CA ALA A 54 -14.90 -5.31 7.21
C ALA A 54 -15.06 -6.24 6.01
N PHE A 55 -14.02 -6.36 5.18
CA PHE A 55 -13.98 -7.32 4.08
C PHE A 55 -14.10 -8.75 4.58
N THR A 56 -13.31 -9.13 5.60
CA THR A 56 -13.29 -10.50 6.13
C THR A 56 -14.66 -10.92 6.64
N VAL A 57 -15.33 -10.04 7.40
CA VAL A 57 -16.68 -10.29 7.91
C VAL A 57 -17.68 -10.38 6.75
N THR A 58 -17.62 -9.44 5.81
CA THR A 58 -18.50 -9.43 4.63
C THR A 58 -18.33 -10.71 3.81
N TYR A 59 -17.09 -11.10 3.53
CA TYR A 59 -16.74 -12.31 2.79
C TYR A 59 -17.21 -13.57 3.52
N ALA A 60 -17.09 -13.62 4.85
CA ALA A 60 -17.58 -14.74 5.66
C ALA A 60 -19.11 -14.87 5.64
N ILE A 61 -19.85 -13.74 5.60
CA ILE A 61 -21.32 -13.72 5.54
C ILE A 61 -21.84 -14.08 4.14
N ILE A 62 -21.22 -13.50 3.11
CA ILE A 62 -21.65 -13.67 1.72
C ILE A 62 -21.23 -15.05 1.20
N GLY A 63 -20.02 -15.50 1.57
CA GLY A 63 -19.41 -16.75 1.14
C GLY A 63 -18.57 -16.64 -0.12
N GLY A 64 -18.23 -15.42 -0.55
CA GLY A 64 -17.46 -15.15 -1.76
C GLY A 64 -17.42 -13.66 -2.11
N ASP A 65 -16.80 -13.35 -3.24
CA ASP A 65 -16.70 -12.00 -3.78
C ASP A 65 -16.96 -11.95 -5.29
N ALA A 66 -17.24 -10.74 -5.78
CA ALA A 66 -17.61 -10.49 -7.17
C ALA A 66 -16.46 -10.76 -8.17
N PRO A 67 -15.18 -10.40 -7.90
CA PRO A 67 -14.08 -10.70 -8.83
C PRO A 67 -13.88 -12.19 -9.13
N ASN A 68 -14.37 -13.07 -8.25
CA ASN A 68 -14.32 -14.51 -8.44
C ASN A 68 -15.61 -15.10 -9.03
N GLY A 69 -16.67 -14.29 -9.11
CA GLY A 69 -17.98 -14.64 -9.65
C GLY A 69 -18.11 -14.28 -11.13
N HIS A 70 -19.35 -14.06 -11.57
CA HIS A 70 -19.68 -13.62 -12.94
C HIS A 70 -21.10 -13.04 -12.99
N SER A 71 -21.44 -12.40 -14.10
CA SER A 71 -22.83 -12.09 -14.47
C SER A 71 -23.26 -12.89 -15.69
N GLU A 72 -24.48 -13.43 -15.69
CA GLU A 72 -25.06 -14.16 -16.83
C GLU A 72 -26.47 -13.66 -17.15
N ILE A 73 -26.88 -13.79 -18.41
CA ILE A 73 -28.24 -13.49 -18.86
C ILE A 73 -29.08 -14.76 -18.70
N VAL A 74 -30.00 -14.74 -17.75
CA VAL A 74 -30.92 -15.85 -17.47
C VAL A 74 -32.25 -15.59 -18.18
N GLN A 75 -32.68 -16.56 -18.99
CA GLN A 75 -34.00 -16.56 -19.62
C GLN A 75 -35.06 -16.80 -18.53
N THR A 76 -35.80 -15.76 -18.18
CA THR A 76 -36.90 -15.83 -17.22
C THR A 76 -38.22 -15.81 -18.02
N PRO A 77 -39.33 -16.39 -17.53
CA PRO A 77 -40.64 -16.27 -18.19
C PRO A 77 -41.11 -14.82 -18.45
N GLU A 78 -40.53 -13.84 -17.76
CA GLU A 78 -40.76 -12.40 -17.95
C GLU A 78 -39.80 -11.75 -18.99
N GLY A 79 -38.89 -12.53 -19.58
CA GLY A 79 -37.84 -12.08 -20.49
C GLY A 79 -36.42 -12.33 -19.96
N PRO A 80 -35.38 -12.00 -20.75
CA PRO A 80 -34.00 -12.13 -20.34
C PRO A 80 -33.66 -11.14 -19.21
N GLN A 81 -33.14 -11.65 -18.10
CA GLN A 81 -32.69 -10.84 -16.95
C GLN A 81 -31.23 -11.15 -16.62
N VAL A 82 -30.47 -10.14 -16.18
CA VAL A 82 -29.08 -10.33 -15.73
C VAL A 82 -29.08 -10.86 -14.29
N ALA A 83 -28.50 -12.03 -14.08
CA ALA A 83 -28.22 -12.59 -12.77
C ALA A 83 -26.75 -12.36 -12.41
N TYR A 84 -26.51 -11.97 -11.16
CA TYR A 84 -25.18 -11.70 -10.64
C TYR A 84 -24.79 -12.78 -9.63
N TYR A 85 -23.60 -13.33 -9.79
CA TYR A 85 -23.08 -14.39 -8.92
C TYR A 85 -21.80 -13.93 -8.25
N VAL A 86 -21.65 -14.32 -6.99
CA VAL A 86 -20.38 -14.23 -6.25
C VAL A 86 -19.88 -15.64 -6.00
N ARG A 87 -18.55 -15.80 -5.98
CA ARG A 87 -17.92 -17.10 -5.73
C ARG A 87 -16.83 -16.93 -4.69
N GLY A 88 -16.70 -17.91 -3.82
CA GLY A 88 -15.67 -17.92 -2.79
C GLY A 88 -14.68 -19.04 -2.98
N HIS A 89 -13.46 -18.81 -2.50
CA HIS A 89 -12.51 -19.86 -2.20
C HIS A 89 -12.78 -20.43 -0.79
N PHE A 90 -13.32 -21.64 -0.74
CA PHE A 90 -12.99 -22.70 0.23
C PHE A 90 -13.29 -22.56 1.74
N LEU A 91 -14.07 -21.60 2.26
CA LEU A 91 -14.34 -21.60 3.70
C LEU A 91 -15.37 -22.65 4.18
N ARG A 92 -16.19 -23.25 3.30
CA ARG A 92 -17.20 -24.26 3.71
C ARG A 92 -17.37 -25.50 2.82
N THR A 93 -16.92 -25.49 1.56
CA THR A 93 -17.00 -26.65 0.63
C THR A 93 -15.97 -26.53 -0.49
N LEU A 94 -15.42 -27.66 -0.95
CA LEU A 94 -14.43 -27.69 -2.04
C LEU A 94 -14.97 -27.22 -3.40
N ASP A 95 -16.30 -27.18 -3.58
CA ASP A 95 -16.94 -26.78 -4.84
C ASP A 95 -17.13 -25.27 -5.03
N GLY A 96 -16.77 -24.42 -4.05
CA GLY A 96 -16.90 -22.96 -4.19
C GLY A 96 -18.31 -22.54 -4.64
N LYS A 97 -19.34 -22.82 -3.83
CA LYS A 97 -20.74 -22.59 -4.22
C LYS A 97 -20.97 -21.16 -4.70
N GLU A 98 -21.29 -21.02 -5.97
CA GLU A 98 -21.75 -19.78 -6.56
C GLU A 98 -23.08 -19.38 -5.92
N ARG A 99 -23.17 -18.11 -5.52
CA ARG A 99 -24.36 -17.58 -4.88
C ARG A 99 -24.91 -16.43 -5.72
N ARG A 100 -26.17 -16.54 -6.11
CA ARG A 100 -26.89 -15.42 -6.74
C ARG A 100 -27.07 -14.30 -5.73
N VAL A 101 -26.71 -13.08 -6.13
CA VAL A 101 -26.80 -11.87 -5.33
C VAL A 101 -27.51 -10.76 -6.10
N SER A 102 -27.89 -9.69 -5.39
CA SER A 102 -28.39 -8.49 -6.05
C SER A 102 -27.27 -7.74 -6.75
N ARG A 103 -27.61 -6.98 -7.80
CA ARG A 103 -26.67 -6.10 -8.52
C ARG A 103 -25.91 -5.17 -7.58
N ALA A 104 -26.62 -4.57 -6.62
CA ALA A 104 -26.02 -3.65 -5.64
C ALA A 104 -24.96 -4.34 -4.78
N LEU A 105 -25.24 -5.56 -4.31
CA LEU A 105 -24.30 -6.34 -3.52
C LEU A 105 -23.07 -6.78 -4.35
N TRP A 106 -23.29 -7.13 -5.61
CA TRP A 106 -22.23 -7.49 -6.54
C TRP A 106 -21.29 -6.30 -6.82
N ILE A 107 -21.83 -5.12 -7.14
CA ILE A 107 -21.04 -3.89 -7.34
C ILE A 107 -20.28 -3.53 -6.05
N TYR A 108 -20.96 -3.56 -4.89
CA TYR A 108 -20.33 -3.28 -3.61
C TYR A 108 -19.15 -4.23 -3.35
N SER A 109 -19.35 -5.53 -3.57
CA SER A 109 -18.31 -6.55 -3.39
C SER A 109 -17.09 -6.27 -4.28
N TYR A 110 -17.31 -5.90 -5.54
CA TYR A 110 -16.23 -5.55 -6.47
C TYR A 110 -15.44 -4.32 -6.03
N LEU A 111 -16.14 -3.23 -5.69
CA LEU A 111 -15.52 -2.01 -5.18
C LEU A 111 -14.73 -2.28 -3.90
N HIS A 112 -15.29 -3.06 -2.98
CA HIS A 112 -14.60 -3.43 -1.75
C HIS A 112 -13.31 -4.20 -2.04
N SER A 113 -13.34 -5.17 -2.96
CA SER A 113 -12.15 -5.93 -3.37
C SER A 113 -11.07 -5.04 -4.02
N ILE A 114 -11.43 -3.99 -4.77
CA ILE A 114 -10.47 -3.01 -5.33
C ILE A 114 -9.77 -2.22 -4.21
N THR A 115 -10.47 -1.91 -3.11
CA THR A 115 -9.87 -1.15 -2.00
C THR A 115 -8.85 -1.96 -1.20
N LEU A 116 -8.93 -3.29 -1.19
CA LEU A 116 -8.04 -4.16 -0.42
C LEU A 116 -6.56 -4.04 -0.78
N PRO A 117 -6.13 -4.19 -2.05
CA PRO A 117 -4.72 -4.06 -2.40
C PRO A 117 -4.17 -2.66 -2.11
N LEU A 118 -5.00 -1.62 -2.26
CA LEU A 118 -4.63 -0.23 -1.98
C LEU A 118 -4.43 0.01 -0.48
N THR A 119 -5.40 -0.39 0.34
CA THR A 119 -5.34 -0.22 1.80
C THR A 119 -4.25 -1.09 2.41
N SER A 120 -4.11 -2.35 1.98
CA SER A 120 -3.05 -3.25 2.44
C SER A 120 -1.66 -2.74 2.04
N GLY A 121 -1.50 -2.22 0.82
CA GLY A 121 -0.26 -1.59 0.37
C GLY A 121 0.11 -0.38 1.23
N ALA A 122 -0.85 0.49 1.50
CA ALA A 122 -0.66 1.66 2.37
C ALA A 122 -0.28 1.26 3.81
N MET A 123 -0.87 0.19 4.35
CA MET A 123 -0.49 -0.36 5.65
C MET A 123 0.96 -0.85 5.67
N ILE A 124 1.35 -1.66 4.67
CA ILE A 124 2.70 -2.22 4.58
C ILE A 124 3.75 -1.10 4.44
N ILE A 125 3.47 -0.10 3.59
CA ILE A 125 4.33 1.08 3.44
C ILE A 125 4.43 1.84 4.77
N SER A 126 3.32 2.03 5.48
CA SER A 126 3.30 2.72 6.78
C SER A 126 4.13 1.97 7.83
N MET A 127 4.02 0.64 7.90
CA MET A 127 4.83 -0.20 8.77
C MET A 127 6.32 -0.13 8.40
N LEU A 128 6.64 -0.17 7.11
CA LEU A 128 8.02 -0.02 6.62
C LEU A 128 8.62 1.34 7.00
N MET A 129 7.84 2.41 6.91
CA MET A 129 8.28 3.76 7.29
C MET A 129 8.45 3.91 8.80
N LEU A 130 7.61 3.27 9.62
CA LEU A 130 7.78 3.21 11.07
C LEU A 130 9.01 2.37 11.46
N ALA A 131 9.32 1.31 10.72
CA ALA A 131 10.49 0.45 10.95
C ALA A 131 11.82 1.07 10.46
N ARG A 132 11.77 2.06 9.57
CA ARG A 132 12.94 2.73 8.98
C ARG A 132 14.06 3.07 9.97
N PRO A 133 13.85 3.76 11.12
CA PRO A 133 14.94 4.08 12.04
C PRO A 133 15.67 2.85 12.56
N HIS A 134 14.96 1.76 12.82
CA HIS A 134 15.56 0.49 13.25
C HIS A 134 16.35 -0.17 12.12
N ILE A 135 15.81 -0.19 10.90
CA ILE A 135 16.50 -0.71 9.71
C ILE A 135 17.81 0.07 9.44
N LEU A 136 17.77 1.39 9.59
CA LEU A 136 18.95 2.23 9.40
C LEU A 136 20.00 2.00 10.49
N ALA A 137 19.58 1.75 11.72
CA ALA A 137 20.49 1.44 12.83
C ALA A 137 21.19 0.09 12.62
N THR A 138 20.49 -0.93 12.12
CA THR A 138 21.03 -2.29 11.94
C THR A 138 21.84 -2.47 10.66
N MET A 139 21.60 -1.64 9.63
CA MET A 139 22.28 -1.72 8.33
C MET A 139 23.40 -0.69 8.15
N ARG A 140 23.92 -0.13 9.24
CA ARG A 140 24.93 0.94 9.20
C ARG A 140 26.24 0.51 8.52
N ASP A 141 26.59 -0.77 8.61
CA ASP A 141 27.86 -1.34 8.11
C ASP A 141 27.70 -2.28 6.89
N GLY A 142 26.50 -2.36 6.32
CA GLY A 142 26.19 -3.24 5.18
C GLY A 142 26.44 -2.61 3.81
N ARG A 143 26.81 -3.44 2.81
CA ARG A 143 27.03 -3.04 1.39
C ARG A 143 25.80 -2.36 0.75
N THR A 144 24.61 -2.59 1.28
CA THR A 144 23.35 -1.95 0.89
C THR A 144 23.00 -0.80 1.83
N ARG A 145 23.00 0.43 1.31
CA ARG A 145 22.57 1.63 2.06
C ARG A 145 21.10 1.47 2.48
N GLY A 146 20.83 1.32 3.78
CA GLY A 146 19.49 1.14 4.35
C GLY A 146 18.38 2.07 3.81
N PRO A 147 18.63 3.36 3.48
CA PRO A 147 17.61 4.22 2.87
C PRO A 147 17.10 3.73 1.52
N ARG A 148 17.95 3.10 0.70
CA ARG A 148 17.55 2.57 -0.63
C ARG A 148 16.65 1.35 -0.50
N LEU A 149 16.88 0.51 0.51
CA LEU A 149 16.03 -0.65 0.78
C LEU A 149 14.61 -0.21 1.14
N VAL A 150 14.48 0.75 2.06
CA VAL A 150 13.18 1.28 2.49
C VAL A 150 12.44 1.94 1.32
N LEU A 151 13.14 2.74 0.52
CA LEU A 151 12.53 3.36 -0.67
C LEU A 151 12.12 2.32 -1.71
N GLY A 152 13.00 1.37 -2.02
CA GLY A 152 12.72 0.31 -3.00
C GLY A 152 11.56 -0.57 -2.58
N GLY A 153 11.48 -0.95 -1.30
CA GLY A 153 10.36 -1.69 -0.74
C GLY A 153 9.04 -0.92 -0.83
N ALA A 154 9.05 0.38 -0.49
CA ALA A 154 7.85 1.21 -0.59
C ALA A 154 7.36 1.37 -2.05
N VAL A 155 8.29 1.58 -2.99
CA VAL A 155 7.97 1.67 -4.42
C VAL A 155 7.44 0.34 -4.95
N ALA A 156 8.08 -0.78 -4.61
CA ALA A 156 7.66 -2.11 -5.06
C ALA A 156 6.25 -2.46 -4.54
N VAL A 157 5.98 -2.23 -3.25
CA VAL A 157 4.67 -2.45 -2.65
C VAL A 157 3.62 -1.54 -3.30
N GLY A 158 3.93 -0.24 -3.46
CA GLY A 158 3.01 0.70 -4.10
C GLY A 158 2.66 0.31 -5.55
N ALA A 159 3.68 -0.05 -6.34
CA ALA A 159 3.51 -0.49 -7.72
C ALA A 159 2.68 -1.78 -7.80
N PHE A 160 2.97 -2.77 -6.95
CA PHE A 160 2.24 -4.02 -6.91
C PHE A 160 0.78 -3.82 -6.50
N SER A 161 0.51 -3.02 -5.47
CA SER A 161 -0.84 -2.68 -5.04
C SER A 161 -1.65 -1.98 -6.13
N LEU A 162 -1.03 -1.03 -6.85
CA LEU A 162 -1.69 -0.35 -7.98
C LEU A 162 -1.94 -1.30 -9.14
N PHE A 163 -1.00 -2.19 -9.44
CA PHE A 163 -1.16 -3.19 -10.48
C PHE A 163 -2.37 -4.10 -10.21
N VAL A 164 -2.45 -4.68 -9.01
CA VAL A 164 -3.58 -5.54 -8.61
C VAL A 164 -4.91 -4.77 -8.62
N ALA A 165 -4.92 -3.55 -8.08
CA ALA A 165 -6.13 -2.70 -8.10
C ALA A 165 -6.59 -2.39 -9.53
N THR A 166 -5.65 -2.18 -10.46
CA THR A 166 -5.94 -1.94 -11.88
C THR A 166 -6.53 -3.19 -12.54
N LEU A 167 -5.99 -4.38 -12.26
CA LEU A 167 -6.56 -5.64 -12.77
C LEU A 167 -8.01 -5.83 -12.30
N PHE A 168 -8.29 -5.58 -11.03
CA PHE A 168 -9.65 -5.67 -10.50
C PHE A 168 -10.56 -4.60 -11.10
N THR A 169 -10.09 -3.37 -11.24
CA THR A 169 -10.87 -2.30 -11.88
C THR A 169 -11.18 -2.63 -13.33
N TRP A 170 -10.22 -3.19 -14.07
CA TRP A 170 -10.44 -3.63 -15.44
C TRP A 170 -11.47 -4.75 -15.53
N GLY A 171 -11.36 -5.79 -14.70
CA GLY A 171 -12.34 -6.87 -14.62
C GLY A 171 -13.76 -6.36 -14.33
N PHE A 172 -13.88 -5.40 -13.40
CA PHE A 172 -15.15 -4.77 -13.08
C PHE A 172 -15.78 -4.08 -14.29
N LEU A 173 -14.99 -3.31 -15.04
CA LEU A 173 -15.47 -2.58 -16.21
C LEU A 173 -15.88 -3.55 -17.33
N THR A 174 -15.11 -4.62 -17.56
CA THR A 174 -15.47 -5.63 -18.58
C THR A 174 -16.78 -6.31 -18.26
N GLU A 175 -17.01 -6.70 -17.00
CA GLU A 175 -18.25 -7.35 -16.58
C GLU A 175 -19.44 -6.37 -16.55
N LEU A 176 -19.20 -5.08 -16.26
CA LEU A 176 -20.24 -4.06 -16.28
C LEU A 176 -20.71 -3.72 -17.71
N ASP A 177 -19.80 -3.72 -18.67
CA ASP A 177 -20.08 -3.49 -20.09
C ASP A 177 -20.76 -4.70 -20.78
N GLY A 178 -20.88 -5.84 -20.07
CA GLY A 178 -21.53 -7.04 -20.57
C GLY A 178 -20.76 -7.76 -21.69
N ARG A 179 -19.42 -7.66 -21.67
CA ARG A 179 -18.52 -8.31 -22.64
C ARG A 179 -17.82 -9.52 -22.04
#